data_AF-A0A6G8C140-F1
#
_entry.id   AF-A0A6G8C140-F1
#
_cell.length_a   1.000
_cell.length_b   1.000
_cell.length_c   1.000
_cell.angle_alpha   90.00
_cell.angle_beta   90.00
_cell.angle_gamma   90.00
#
_symmetry.space_group_name_H-M   'P 1'
#
loop_
_entity.id
_entity.type
_entity.pdbx_description
1 polymer ?
#
loop_
_entity_poly.entity_id
_entity_poly.type
_entity_poly.pdbx_seq_one_letter_code
_entity_poly.pdbx_strand_id
1 'polypeptide(L)'
;MSSWTDDAAAWLQDQIKAHPEMTPAELRKWCSKNYPYSQRKGWAYKAWLKALRSYFNPQAVRPKRGKELQPSIDELERRGQQRLID
;
A
#
# COMPACT_ATOMS: atom_id res chain seq x y z
N MET A 1 -10.62 11.67 -9.83
CA MET A 1 -11.25 10.33 -9.84
C MET A 1 -10.66 9.57 -8.67
N SER A 2 -11.42 9.38 -7.59
CA SER A 2 -11.00 8.50 -6.49
C SER A 2 -10.90 7.08 -7.02
N SER A 3 -9.78 6.40 -6.76
CA SER A 3 -9.63 5.01 -7.18
C SER A 3 -10.43 4.12 -6.23
N TRP A 4 -10.89 2.95 -6.70
CA TRP A 4 -11.50 1.91 -5.84
C TRP A 4 -10.68 1.57 -4.58
N THR A 5 -9.38 1.87 -4.59
CA THR A 5 -8.49 1.68 -3.44
C THR A 5 -8.68 2.77 -2.40
N ASP A 6 -8.88 4.02 -2.82
CA ASP A 6 -9.13 5.16 -1.94
C ASP A 6 -10.48 5.04 -1.25
N ASP A 7 -11.52 4.62 -1.99
CA ASP A 7 -12.85 4.37 -1.43
C ASP A 7 -12.82 3.24 -0.39
N ALA A 8 -12.10 2.15 -0.70
CA ALA A 8 -11.91 1.05 0.25
C ALA A 8 -11.10 1.48 1.48
N ALA A 9 -10.11 2.36 1.31
CA ALA A 9 -9.30 2.89 2.40
C ALA A 9 -10.11 3.83 3.30
N ALA A 10 -10.92 4.72 2.73
CA ALA A 10 -11.83 5.60 3.47
C ALA A 10 -12.80 4.77 4.32
N TRP A 11 -13.44 3.76 3.72
CA TRP A 11 -14.34 2.88 4.45
C TRP A 11 -13.64 2.14 5.61
N LEU A 12 -12.40 1.66 5.41
CA LEU A 12 -11.62 1.05 6.48
C LEU A 12 -11.33 2.04 7.62
N GLN A 13 -10.99 3.29 7.31
CA GLN A 13 -10.77 4.34 8.33
C GLN A 13 -12.03 4.62 9.15
N ASP A 14 -13.20 4.62 8.52
CA ASP A 14 -14.46 4.78 9.23
C ASP A 14 -14.73 3.59 10.18
N GLN A 15 -14.42 2.36 9.76
CA GLN A 15 -14.52 1.19 10.65
C GLN A 15 -13.54 1.24 11.83
N ILE A 16 -12.30 1.71 11.59
CA ILE A 16 -11.30 1.87 12.65
C ILE A 16 -11.78 2.88 13.70
N LYS A 17 -12.36 4.00 13.26
CA LYS A 17 -12.93 5.02 14.14
C LYS A 17 -14.17 4.52 14.89
N ALA A 18 -14.99 3.70 14.25
CA ALA A 18 -16.19 3.13 14.86
C ALA A 18 -15.89 2.01 15.89
N HIS A 19 -14.75 1.33 15.75
CA HIS A 19 -14.36 0.20 16.60
C HIS A 19 -12.95 0.37 17.18
N PRO A 20 -12.71 1.39 18.03
CA PRO A 20 -11.39 1.62 18.63
C PRO A 20 -10.98 0.52 19.64
N GLU A 21 -11.94 -0.24 20.15
CA GLU A 21 -11.70 -1.29 21.15
C GLU A 21 -11.22 -2.62 20.54
N MET A 22 -11.38 -2.81 19.22
CA MET A 22 -11.00 -4.05 18.56
C MET A 22 -9.50 -4.10 18.27
N THR A 23 -8.89 -5.27 18.46
CA THR A 23 -7.52 -5.49 18.02
C THR A 23 -7.42 -5.44 16.49
N PRO A 24 -6.24 -5.11 15.90
CA PRO A 24 -6.09 -5.09 14.45
C PRO A 24 -6.44 -6.42 13.78
N ALA A 25 -6.20 -7.56 14.45
CA ALA A 25 -6.56 -8.88 13.94
C ALA A 25 -8.07 -9.10 13.88
N GLU A 26 -8.80 -8.67 14.91
CA GLU A 26 -10.27 -8.75 14.96
C GLU A 26 -10.91 -7.79 13.97
N LEU A 27 -10.40 -6.56 13.90
CA LEU A 27 -10.87 -5.57 12.94
C LEU A 27 -10.69 -6.05 11.50
N ARG A 28 -9.57 -6.72 11.19
CA ARG A 28 -9.37 -7.34 9.87
C ARG A 28 -10.44 -8.40 9.56
N LYS A 29 -10.77 -9.25 10.53
CA LYS A 29 -11.84 -10.26 10.38
C LYS A 29 -13.19 -9.60 10.22
N TRP A 30 -13.48 -8.57 11.02
CA TRP A 30 -14.70 -7.76 10.96
C TRP A 30 -14.88 -7.14 9.58
N CYS A 31 -13.86 -6.41 9.08
CA CYS A 31 -13.88 -5.80 7.75
C CYS A 31 -14.01 -6.85 6.64
N SER A 32 -13.41 -8.03 6.81
CA SER A 32 -13.54 -9.14 5.85
C SER A 32 -14.92 -9.78 5.84
N LYS A 33 -15.65 -9.73 6.95
CA LYS A 33 -17.03 -10.20 7.04
C LYS A 33 -17.98 -9.16 6.45
N ASN A 34 -17.80 -7.89 6.84
CA ASN A 34 -18.61 -6.74 6.42
C ASN A 34 -18.05 -6.08 5.16
N TYR A 35 -17.90 -6.87 4.10
CA TYR A 35 -17.40 -6.34 2.82
C TYR A 35 -18.42 -5.36 2.22
N PRO A 36 -18.03 -4.09 1.90
CA PRO A 36 -18.99 -3.03 1.56
C PRO A 36 -19.53 -3.10 0.13
N TYR A 37 -18.95 -3.94 -0.73
CA TYR A 37 -19.39 -4.07 -2.12
C TYR A 37 -20.22 -5.35 -2.32
N SER A 38 -21.15 -5.35 -3.29
CA SER A 38 -22.11 -6.45 -3.46
C SER A 38 -21.47 -7.80 -3.76
N GLN A 39 -20.35 -7.83 -4.49
CA GLN A 39 -19.70 -9.07 -4.94
C GLN A 39 -18.18 -9.03 -4.72
N ARG A 40 -17.63 -10.14 -4.21
CA ARG A 40 -16.19 -10.34 -3.97
C ARG A 40 -15.46 -10.74 -5.27
N LYS A 41 -15.63 -9.96 -6.33
CA LYS A 41 -15.01 -10.20 -7.64
C LYS A 41 -14.60 -8.90 -8.33
N GLY A 42 -13.75 -9.04 -9.35
CA GLY A 42 -13.33 -7.92 -10.20
C GLY A 42 -12.38 -6.94 -9.51
N TRP A 43 -12.32 -5.73 -10.05
CA TRP A 43 -11.36 -4.69 -9.64
C TRP A 43 -11.65 -4.13 -8.24
N ALA A 44 -12.92 -3.97 -7.87
CA ALA A 44 -13.31 -3.50 -6.53
C ALA A 44 -12.80 -4.43 -5.43
N TYR A 45 -12.95 -5.75 -5.60
CA TYR A 45 -12.46 -6.73 -4.63
C TYR A 45 -10.93 -6.73 -4.53
N LYS A 46 -10.22 -6.64 -5.66
CA LYS A 46 -8.75 -6.53 -5.67
C LYS A 46 -8.26 -5.25 -4.98
N ALA A 47 -8.95 -4.13 -5.20
CA ALA A 47 -8.62 -2.86 -4.57
C ALA A 47 -8.84 -2.91 -3.05
N TRP A 48 -9.94 -3.53 -2.60
CA TRP A 48 -10.21 -3.76 -1.19
C TRP A 48 -9.17 -4.65 -0.51
N LEU A 49 -8.79 -5.77 -1.14
CA LEU A 49 -7.71 -6.64 -0.62
C LEU A 49 -6.38 -5.89 -0.52
N LYS A 50 -6.09 -5.02 -1.49
CA LYS A 50 -4.90 -4.16 -1.47
C LYS A 50 -4.94 -3.17 -0.31
N ALA A 51 -6.07 -2.49 -0.10
CA ALA A 51 -6.25 -1.55 1.00
C ALA A 51 -6.09 -2.24 2.38
N LEU A 52 -6.72 -3.41 2.56
CA LEU A 52 -6.53 -4.23 3.76
C LEU A 52 -5.06 -4.59 3.99
N ARG A 53 -4.37 -5.03 2.94
CA ARG A 53 -2.96 -5.42 3.05
C ARG A 53 -2.07 -4.23 3.38
N SER A 54 -2.31 -3.07 2.77
CA SER A 54 -1.60 -1.83 3.08
C SER A 54 -1.76 -1.40 4.53
N TYR A 55 -2.96 -1.56 5.10
CA TYR A 55 -3.22 -1.15 6.49
C TYR A 55 -2.69 -2.17 7.51
N PHE A 56 -3.06 -3.45 7.38
CA PHE A 56 -2.73 -4.48 8.38
C PHE A 56 -1.34 -5.08 8.22
N ASN A 57 -0.72 -4.95 7.05
CA ASN A 57 0.61 -5.49 6.80
C ASN A 57 1.39 -4.62 5.79
N PRO A 58 1.76 -3.38 6.18
CA PRO A 58 2.47 -2.46 5.31
C PRO A 58 3.81 -3.03 4.82
N GLN A 59 4.50 -3.84 5.63
CA GLN A 59 5.75 -4.50 5.24
C GLN A 59 5.56 -5.59 4.16
N ALA A 60 4.38 -6.23 4.08
CA ALA A 60 4.07 -7.21 3.03
C ALA A 60 3.70 -6.57 1.70
N VAL A 61 3.50 -5.25 1.65
CA VAL A 61 3.50 -4.48 0.40
C VAL A 61 4.96 -4.24 0.06
N ARG A 62 5.64 -5.29 -0.42
CA ARG A 62 7.00 -5.13 -0.95
C ARG A 62 6.95 -3.97 -1.96
N PRO A 63 7.84 -2.97 -1.84
CA PRO A 63 7.90 -1.91 -2.85
C PRO A 63 8.01 -2.59 -4.20
N LYS A 64 7.18 -2.17 -5.17
CA LYS A 64 7.37 -2.62 -6.55
C LYS A 64 8.82 -2.32 -6.89
N ARG A 65 9.63 -3.35 -7.21
CA ARG A 65 10.94 -3.16 -7.85
C ARG A 65 10.67 -2.30 -9.09
N GLY A 66 11.01 -1.02 -9.02
CA GLY A 66 10.55 -0.05 -10.02
C GLY A 66 10.50 1.39 -9.53
N LYS A 67 11.48 1.82 -8.74
CA LYS A 67 11.99 3.18 -8.82
C LYS A 67 13.49 3.06 -8.58
N GLU A 68 14.21 2.76 -9.66
CA GLU A 68 15.65 2.97 -9.69
C GLU A 68 15.84 4.45 -9.35
N LEU A 69 16.38 4.72 -8.16
CA LEU A 69 16.89 6.05 -7.83
C LEU A 69 17.94 6.33 -8.89
N GLN A 70 17.63 7.21 -9.84
CA GLN A 70 18.66 7.70 -10.74
C GLN A 70 19.77 8.24 -9.83
N PRO A 71 21.02 7.76 -9.98
CA PRO A 71 22.12 8.26 -9.18
C PRO A 71 22.18 9.78 -9.35
N SER A 72 22.41 10.51 -8.27
CA SER A 72 22.50 11.97 -8.33
C SER A 72 23.64 12.38 -9.26
N ILE A 73 23.57 13.61 -9.79
CA ILE A 73 24.63 14.17 -10.64
C ILE A 73 25.99 14.09 -9.92
N ASP A 74 26.02 14.35 -8.60
CA ASP A 74 27.22 14.19 -7.77
C ASP A 74 27.78 12.74 -7.74
N GLU A 75 26.90 11.74 -7.77
CA GLU A 75 27.31 10.33 -7.80
C GLU A 75 27.87 9.93 -9.17
N LEU A 76 27.32 10.49 -10.26
CA LEU A 76 27.85 10.31 -11.61
C LEU A 76 29.20 11.02 -11.79
N GLU A 77 29.39 12.21 -11.22
CA GLU A 77 30.67 12.94 -11.27
C GLU A 77 31.79 12.21 -10.52
N ARG A 78 31.51 11.68 -9.30
CA ARG A 78 32.49 10.86 -8.57
C ARG A 78 32.92 9.61 -9.34
N ARG A 79 31.97 8.93 -9.99
CA ARG A 79 32.28 7.76 -10.83
C ARG A 79 33.06 8.13 -12.09
N GLY A 80 32.86 9.34 -12.62
CA GLY A 80 33.65 9.89 -13.72
C GLY A 80 35.11 10.15 -13.31
N GLN A 81 35.33 10.74 -12.14
CA GLN A 81 36.67 11.01 -11.60
C GLN A 81 37.47 9.73 -11.31
N GLN A 82 36.80 8.66 -10.90
CA GLN A 82 37.44 7.36 -10.64
C GLN A 82 38.05 6.71 -11.90
N ARG A 83 37.61 7.07 -13.12
CA ARG A 83 38.11 6.50 -14.38
C ARG A 83 39.37 7.19 -14.94
N LEU A 84 39.83 8.26 -14.30
CA LEU A 84 41.00 9.04 -14.73
C LEU A 84 42.28 8.69 -13.94
N ILE A 85 42.22 7.72 -13.03
CA ILE A 85 43.32 7.30 -12.14
C ILE A 85 43.72 5.83 -12.39
N ASP A 86 43.34 5.24 -13.52
CA ASP A 86 43.88 3.96 -14.03
C ASP A 86 44.65 4.18 -15.33
#